data_AF-A0A2Z6QWC1-F1
#
_entry.id   AF-A0A2Z6QWC1-F1
#
_cell.length_a   1.000
_cell.length_b   1.000
_cell.length_c   1.000
_cell.angle_alpha   90.00
_cell.angle_beta   90.00
_cell.angle_gamma   90.00
#
_symmetry.space_group_name_H-M   'P 1'
#
loop_
_entity.id
_entity.type
_entity.pdbx_description
1 polymer ?
#
loop_
_entity_poly.entity_id
_entity_poly.type
_entity_poly.pdbx_seq_one_letter_code
_entity_poly.pdbx_strand_id
1 'polypeptide(L)'
;MSTSTTTEPSVEEVEGYNTDALITFLNGKNFGLNENEIQIIRDQGIDGASFLMLNEERFKECNIKMGPRAKLVNWINNLNNQSNIYYSFLCFACLLYNHIILNTYLFLCFSFLLLIVKPAQKTHSRYRRATQC
;
A
#
# COMPACT_ATOMS: atom_id res chain seq x y z
N MET A 1 31.11 15.65 5.58
CA MET A 1 29.82 16.20 5.12
C MET A 1 28.82 15.06 5.19
N SER A 2 28.00 15.01 6.24
CA SER A 2 27.12 13.86 6.49
C SER A 2 25.91 13.95 5.55
N THR A 3 25.88 13.08 4.54
CA THR A 3 24.66 12.76 3.82
C THR A 3 23.71 12.06 4.79
N SER A 4 22.81 12.83 5.39
CA SER A 4 21.66 12.27 6.08
C SER A 4 20.75 11.67 5.02
N THR A 5 20.67 10.34 4.99
CA THR A 5 19.64 9.63 4.22
C THR A 5 18.31 9.94 4.89
N THR A 6 17.68 11.05 4.52
CA THR A 6 16.34 11.41 5.01
C THR A 6 15.34 10.55 4.26
N THR A 7 15.02 9.40 4.84
CA THR A 7 13.86 8.60 4.46
C THR A 7 12.63 9.53 4.38
N GLU A 8 11.89 9.48 3.28
CA GLU A 8 10.61 10.18 3.18
C GLU A 8 9.67 9.65 4.27
N PRO A 9 8.96 10.52 5.00
CA PRO A 9 8.02 10.08 6.02
C PRO A 9 6.84 9.33 5.38
N SER A 10 6.17 8.48 6.14
CA SER A 10 4.91 7.89 5.70
C SER A 10 3.76 8.90 5.82
N VAL A 11 2.63 8.61 5.18
CA VAL A 11 1.41 9.45 5.29
C VAL A 11 0.95 9.54 6.75
N GLU A 12 0.97 8.41 7.46
CA GLU A 12 0.53 8.30 8.85
C GLU A 12 1.44 9.10 9.80
N GLU A 13 2.73 9.17 9.49
CA GLU A 13 3.67 9.99 10.26
C GLU A 13 3.35 11.48 10.09
N VAL A 14 3.16 11.94 8.83
CA VAL A 14 2.83 13.34 8.55
C VAL A 14 1.47 13.70 9.15
N GLU A 15 0.47 12.82 9.07
CA GLU A 15 -0.86 13.02 9.64
C GLU A 15 -0.81 13.28 11.16
N GLY A 16 0.14 12.66 11.86
CA GLY A 16 0.34 12.83 13.29
C GLY A 16 1.06 14.12 13.73
N TYR A 17 1.55 14.94 12.79
CA TYR A 17 2.24 16.18 13.14
C TYR A 17 1.25 17.25 13.63
N ASN A 18 1.56 17.88 14.77
CA ASN A 18 0.98 19.17 15.10
C ASN A 18 1.61 20.29 14.26
N THR A 19 1.06 21.50 14.32
CA THR A 19 1.54 22.63 13.51
C THR A 19 3.03 22.94 13.67
N ASP A 20 3.57 22.88 14.88
CA ASP A 20 4.99 23.15 15.14
C ASP A 20 5.91 22.05 14.57
N ALA A 21 5.52 20.79 14.72
CA ALA A 21 6.25 19.65 14.16
C ALA A 21 6.24 19.71 12.63
N LEU A 22 5.09 20.02 12.02
CA LEU A 22 4.96 20.20 10.57
C LEU A 22 5.88 21.32 10.07
N ILE A 23 5.88 22.49 10.71
CA ILE A 23 6.76 23.61 10.34
C ILE A 23 8.23 23.22 10.44
N THR A 24 8.62 22.54 11.53
CA THR A 24 9.99 22.06 11.73
C THR A 24 10.40 21.13 10.59
N PHE A 25 9.52 20.21 10.19
CA PHE A 25 9.75 19.31 9.08
C PHE A 25 9.89 20.05 7.73
N LEU A 26 8.96 20.97 7.42
CA LEU A 26 8.97 21.74 6.18
C LEU A 26 10.24 22.58 6.02
N ASN A 27 10.72 23.18 7.11
CA ASN A 27 11.98 23.92 7.14
C ASN A 27 13.19 23.00 6.90
N GLY A 28 13.17 21.79 7.45
CA GLY A 28 14.22 20.79 7.22
C GLY A 28 14.30 20.28 5.79
N LYS A 29 13.15 20.15 5.10
CA LYS A 29 13.07 19.69 3.69
C LYS A 29 13.36 20.79 2.65
N ASN A 30 13.34 22.06 3.04
CA ASN A 30 13.60 23.22 2.18
C ASN A 30 12.73 23.26 0.91
N PHE A 31 11.41 23.37 1.08
CA PHE A 31 10.48 23.62 -0.02
C PHE A 31 10.62 25.03 -0.63
N GLY A 32 11.48 25.89 -0.08
CA GLY A 32 11.67 27.27 -0.52
C GLY A 32 10.62 28.24 0.01
N LEU A 33 9.90 27.86 1.08
CA LEU A 33 9.01 28.74 1.82
C LEU A 33 9.85 29.84 2.49
N ASN A 34 9.35 31.07 2.46
CA ASN A 34 9.91 32.16 3.24
C ASN A 34 9.24 32.26 4.62
N GLU A 35 9.80 33.08 5.51
CA GLU A 35 9.30 33.22 6.89
C GLU A 35 7.82 33.60 6.96
N ASN A 36 7.35 34.50 6.08
CA ASN A 36 5.93 34.91 6.07
C ASN A 36 5.02 33.75 5.66
N GLU A 37 5.46 32.91 4.71
CA GLU A 37 4.71 31.72 4.28
C GLU A 37 4.64 30.66 5.39
N ILE A 38 5.73 30.48 6.15
CA ILE A 38 5.74 29.63 7.34
C ILE A 38 4.82 30.20 8.43
N GLN A 39 4.83 31.52 8.63
CA GLN A 39 3.94 32.17 9.58
C GLN A 39 2.46 32.00 9.20
N ILE A 40 2.13 32.05 7.90
CA ILE A 40 0.77 31.76 7.43
C ILE A 40 0.34 30.34 7.83
N ILE A 41 1.21 29.33 7.68
CA ILE A 41 0.92 27.95 8.09
C ILE A 41 0.64 27.89 9.60
N ARG A 42 1.43 28.61 10.39
CA ARG A 42 1.26 28.72 11.85
C ARG A 42 -0.05 29.40 12.23
N ASP A 43 -0.33 30.56 11.66
CA ASP A 43 -1.50 31.40 11.99
C ASP A 43 -2.82 30.76 11.56
N GLN A 44 -2.81 30.00 10.47
CA GLN A 44 -3.95 29.21 10.01
C GLN A 44 -4.14 27.92 10.82
N GLY A 45 -3.21 27.59 11.73
CA GLY A 45 -3.28 26.37 12.53
C GLY A 45 -3.22 25.09 11.70
N ILE A 46 -2.49 25.11 10.58
CA ILE A 46 -2.40 23.95 9.68
C ILE A 46 -1.55 22.88 10.37
N ASP A 47 -2.18 21.81 10.80
CA ASP A 47 -1.53 20.59 11.30
C ASP A 47 -1.29 19.60 10.15
N GLY A 48 -0.65 18.47 10.47
CA GLY A 48 -0.28 17.45 9.51
C GLY A 48 -1.47 16.85 8.75
N ALA A 49 -2.53 16.50 9.47
CA ALA A 49 -3.76 15.99 8.89
C ALA A 49 -4.40 17.00 7.92
N SER A 50 -4.56 18.26 8.35
CA SER A 50 -5.12 19.31 7.49
C SER A 50 -4.23 19.59 6.29
N PHE A 51 -2.90 19.56 6.47
CA PHE A 51 -1.92 19.77 5.42
C PHE A 51 -2.05 18.76 4.28
N LEU A 52 -2.25 17.48 4.60
CA LEU A 52 -2.42 16.41 3.60
C LEU A 52 -3.68 16.57 2.74
N MET A 53 -4.64 17.39 3.19
CA MET A 53 -5.87 17.71 2.46
C MET A 53 -5.74 18.97 1.59
N LEU A 54 -4.64 19.73 1.69
CA LEU A 54 -4.43 20.94 0.92
C LEU A 54 -4.15 20.64 -0.55
N ASN A 55 -4.55 21.57 -1.40
CA ASN A 55 -4.33 21.51 -2.85
C ASN A 55 -3.82 22.88 -3.36
N GLU A 56 -3.54 22.95 -4.66
CA GLU A 56 -3.02 24.16 -5.32
C GLU A 56 -3.90 25.41 -5.04
N GLU A 57 -5.22 25.25 -5.02
CA GLU A 57 -6.16 26.36 -4.79
C GLU A 57 -6.10 26.85 -3.35
N ARG A 58 -6.12 25.95 -2.35
CA ARG A 58 -6.01 26.30 -0.92
C ARG A 58 -4.70 26.99 -0.60
N PHE A 59 -3.58 26.50 -1.13
CA PHE A 59 -2.30 27.19 -0.95
C PHE A 59 -2.26 28.56 -1.63
N LYS A 60 -2.97 28.73 -2.74
CA LYS A 60 -3.13 30.04 -3.39
C LYS A 60 -3.97 30.99 -2.53
N GLU A 61 -5.05 30.51 -1.90
CA GLU A 61 -5.84 31.28 -0.93
C GLU A 61 -4.99 31.72 0.27
N CYS A 62 -4.07 30.85 0.72
CA CYS A 62 -3.06 31.17 1.73
C CYS A 62 -1.94 32.10 1.23
N ASN A 63 -2.01 32.64 0.01
CA ASN A 63 -0.98 33.49 -0.59
C ASN A 63 0.43 32.86 -0.66
N ILE A 64 0.53 31.52 -0.71
CA ILE A 64 1.80 30.83 -0.94
C ILE A 64 2.21 31.00 -2.40
N LYS A 65 3.47 31.37 -2.62
CA LYS A 65 4.03 31.62 -3.95
C LYS A 65 4.04 30.35 -4.80
N MET A 66 3.92 30.56 -6.10
CA MET A 66 3.78 29.48 -7.10
C MET A 66 4.88 28.42 -7.02
N GLY A 67 6.14 28.82 -6.81
CA GLY A 67 7.28 27.89 -6.76
C GLY A 67 7.21 26.91 -5.58
N PRO A 68 7.21 27.39 -4.32
CA PRO A 68 7.05 26.54 -3.14
C PRO A 68 5.74 25.74 -3.17
N ARG A 69 4.64 26.38 -3.59
CA ARG A 69 3.33 25.75 -3.69
C ARG A 69 3.33 24.52 -4.58
N ALA A 70 3.89 24.61 -5.79
CA ALA A 70 3.98 23.48 -6.71
C ALA A 70 4.75 22.29 -6.10
N LYS A 71 5.82 22.57 -5.33
CA LYS A 71 6.58 21.52 -4.64
C LYS A 71 5.78 20.87 -3.52
N LEU A 72 5.05 21.65 -2.72
CA LEU A 72 4.19 21.13 -1.65
C LEU A 72 3.09 20.23 -2.22
N VAL A 73 2.38 20.68 -3.25
CA VAL A 73 1.32 19.91 -3.90
C VAL A 73 1.87 18.60 -4.48
N ASN A 74 3.01 18.65 -5.16
CA ASN A 74 3.65 17.44 -5.68
C ASN A 74 4.04 16.48 -4.56
N TRP A 75 4.54 16.99 -3.43
CA TRP A 75 4.91 16.18 -2.28
C TRP A 75 3.69 15.51 -1.63
N ILE A 76 2.61 16.25 -1.37
CA ILE A 76 1.34 15.71 -0.85
C ILE A 76 0.81 14.61 -1.76
N ASN A 77 0.81 14.83 -3.09
CA ASN A 77 0.36 13.82 -4.04
C ASN A 77 1.21 12.55 -3.99
N ASN A 78 2.53 12.69 -3.84
CA ASN A 78 3.42 11.53 -3.72
C ASN A 78 3.16 10.76 -2.43
N LEU A 79 2.96 11.44 -1.30
CA LEU A 79 2.58 10.81 -0.03
C LEU A 79 1.26 10.05 -0.19
N ASN A 80 0.21 10.70 -0.69
CA ASN A 80 -1.10 10.07 -0.87
C ASN A 80 -1.09 8.92 -1.89
N ASN A 81 -0.15 8.92 -2.84
CA ASN A 81 0.04 7.79 -3.75
C ASN A 81 0.76 6.60 -3.09
N GLN A 82 1.64 6.83 -2.10
CA GLN A 82 2.28 5.73 -1.36
C GLN A 82 1.24 4.86 -0.66
N SER A 83 0.24 5.47 -0.02
CA SER A 83 -0.83 4.73 0.64
C SER A 83 -1.66 3.91 -0.37
N ASN A 84 -1.97 4.49 -1.53
CA ASN A 84 -2.76 3.83 -2.56
C ASN A 84 -2.06 2.59 -3.15
N ILE A 85 -0.75 2.68 -3.38
CA ILE A 85 0.07 1.53 -3.82
C ILE A 85 0.09 0.43 -2.76
N TYR A 86 0.21 0.79 -1.48
CA TYR A 86 0.18 -0.18 -0.37
C TYR A 86 -1.14 -0.95 -0.33
N TYR A 87 -2.29 -0.28 -0.39
CA TYR A 87 -3.61 -0.95 -0.41
C TYR A 87 -3.84 -1.79 -1.65
N SER A 88 -3.38 -1.32 -2.83
CA SER A 88 -3.42 -2.11 -4.06
C SER A 88 -2.60 -3.39 -3.92
N PHE A 89 -1.36 -3.28 -3.42
CA PHE A 89 -0.49 -4.44 -3.20
C PHE A 89 -1.07 -5.43 -2.18
N LEU A 90 -1.59 -4.93 -1.05
CA LEU A 90 -2.24 -5.76 -0.03
C LEU A 90 -3.45 -6.50 -0.61
N CYS A 91 -4.24 -5.82 -1.44
CA CYS A 91 -5.39 -6.40 -2.13
C CYS A 91 -4.96 -7.50 -3.11
N PHE A 92 -3.97 -7.25 -3.97
CA PHE A 92 -3.43 -8.24 -4.90
C PHE A 92 -2.85 -9.46 -4.15
N ALA A 93 -2.09 -9.24 -3.08
CA ALA A 93 -1.56 -10.33 -2.26
C ALA A 93 -2.68 -11.21 -1.67
N CYS A 94 -3.78 -10.59 -1.20
CA CYS A 94 -4.93 -11.30 -0.65
C CYS A 94 -5.68 -12.10 -1.73
N LEU A 95 -5.86 -11.54 -2.93
CA LEU A 95 -6.46 -12.24 -4.07
C LEU A 95 -5.61 -13.44 -4.51
N LEU A 96 -4.29 -13.27 -4.59
CA LEU A 96 -3.37 -14.36 -4.93
C LEU A 96 -3.38 -15.46 -3.86
N TYR A 97 -3.42 -15.11 -2.58
CA TYR A 97 -3.48 -16.08 -1.48
C TYR A 97 -4.74 -16.94 -1.56
N ASN A 98 -5.90 -16.32 -1.77
CA ASN A 98 -7.16 -17.05 -1.95
C ASN A 98 -7.13 -17.95 -3.21
N HIS A 99 -6.58 -17.46 -4.32
CA HIS A 99 -6.46 -18.24 -5.55
C HIS A 99 -5.51 -19.44 -5.40
N ILE A 100 -4.39 -19.27 -4.69
CA ILE A 100 -3.44 -20.36 -4.39
C ILE A 100 -4.10 -21.39 -3.48
N ILE A 101 -4.80 -20.98 -2.42
CA ILE A 101 -5.52 -21.89 -1.52
C ILE A 101 -6.58 -22.68 -2.28
N LEU A 102 -7.43 -22.01 -3.07
CA LEU A 102 -8.50 -22.67 -3.83
C LEU A 102 -7.93 -23.69 -4.81
N ASN A 103 -6.86 -23.35 -5.54
CA ASN A 103 -6.19 -24.27 -6.46
C ASN A 103 -5.50 -25.43 -5.74
N THR A 104 -4.85 -25.17 -4.60
CA THR A 104 -4.21 -26.22 -3.80
C THR A 104 -5.25 -27.20 -3.26
N TYR A 105 -6.38 -26.69 -2.75
CA TYR A 105 -7.48 -27.51 -2.25
C TYR A 105 -8.13 -28.32 -3.37
N LEU A 106 -8.36 -27.70 -4.54
CA LEU A 106 -8.89 -28.37 -5.73
C LEU A 106 -7.97 -29.51 -6.18
N PHE A 107 -6.65 -29.26 -6.25
CA PHE A 107 -5.66 -30.26 -6.62
C PHE A 107 -5.60 -31.43 -5.61
N LEU A 108 -5.68 -31.14 -4.32
CA LEU A 108 -5.76 -32.17 -3.28
C LEU A 108 -7.05 -32.99 -3.42
N CYS A 109 -8.21 -32.36 -3.63
CA CYS A 109 -9.48 -33.04 -3.87
C CYS A 109 -9.43 -33.97 -5.09
N PHE A 110 -8.86 -33.52 -6.21
CA PHE A 110 -8.68 -34.37 -7.39
C PHE A 110 -7.74 -35.55 -7.10
N SER A 111 -6.66 -35.33 -6.35
CA SER A 111 -5.73 -36.38 -5.96
C SER A 111 -6.39 -37.46 -5.09
N PHE A 112 -7.22 -37.06 -4.12
CA PHE A 112 -8.01 -37.99 -3.29
C PHE A 112 -9.09 -38.72 -4.10
N LEU A 113 -9.80 -38.04 -5.01
CA LEU A 113 -10.79 -38.69 -5.89
C LEU A 113 -10.13 -39.75 -6.78
N LEU A 114 -8.95 -39.50 -7.33
CA LEU A 114 -8.20 -40.47 -8.12
C LEU A 114 -7.73 -41.69 -7.30
N LEU A 115 -7.53 -41.53 -5.98
CA LEU A 115 -7.25 -42.65 -5.07
C LEU A 115 -8.50 -43.50 -4.78
N ILE A 116 -9.68 -42.88 -4.71
CA ILE A 116 -10.96 -43.57 -4.49
C ILE A 116 -11.44 -44.25 -5.77
N VAL A 117 -11.22 -43.63 -6.94
CA VAL A 117 -11.62 -44.14 -8.27
C VAL A 117 -10.61 -45.16 -8.83
N LYS A 118 -9.47 -45.39 -8.15
CA LYS A 118 -8.54 -46.47 -8.54
C LYS A 118 -9.33 -47.78 -8.64
N PRO A 119 -9.48 -48.35 -9.84
CA PRO A 119 -10.50 -49.35 -10.05
C PRO A 119 -10.22 -50.60 -9.23
N ALA A 120 -11.27 -51.17 -8.64
CA ALA A 120 -11.37 -52.55 -8.20
C ALA A 120 -11.21 -53.54 -9.37
N GLN A 121 -10.12 -53.45 -10.14
CA GLN A 121 -9.86 -54.24 -11.35
C GLN A 121 -8.73 -55.26 -11.16
N LYS A 122 -8.31 -55.54 -9.92
CA LYS A 122 -7.33 -56.60 -9.62
C LYS A 122 -7.88 -57.79 -8.84
N THR A 123 -9.20 -57.98 -8.78
CA THR A 123 -9.82 -59.12 -8.10
C THR A 123 -10.76 -59.95 -8.97
N HIS A 124 -10.76 -59.80 -10.30
CA HIS A 124 -11.61 -60.62 -11.18
C HIS A 124 -10.89 -61.50 -12.23
N SER A 125 -9.54 -61.56 -12.25
CA SER A 125 -8.83 -62.48 -13.17
C SER A 125 -8.45 -63.84 -12.57
N ARG A 126 -8.59 -64.05 -11.25
CA ARG A 126 -8.25 -65.34 -10.61
C ARG A 126 -9.38 -66.35 -10.52
N TYR A 127 -10.64 -65.98 -10.78
CA TYR A 127 -11.75 -66.95 -10.72
C TYR A 127 -11.94 -67.74 -12.02
N ARG A 128 -11.46 -67.24 -13.17
CA ARG A 128 -11.66 -67.88 -14.48
C ARG A 128 -10.64 -69.00 -14.81
N ARG A 129 -9.69 -69.32 -13.91
CA ARG A 129 -8.79 -70.49 -14.08
C ARG A 129 -9.19 -71.72 -13.26
N ALA A 130 -10.22 -71.63 -12.43
CA ALA A 130 -10.68 -72.76 -11.60
C ALA A 130 -11.87 -73.52 -12.21
N THR A 131 -12.32 -73.16 -13.42
CA THR A 131 -13.52 -73.73 -14.07
C THR A 131 -13.32 -74.16 -15.52
N GLN A 132 -12.06 -74.24 -15.99
CA GLN A 132 -11.74 -74.95 -17.23
C GLN A 132 -10.87 -76.16 -16.88
N CYS A 133 -11.40 -77.32 -17.26
CA CYS A 133 -11.03 -78.69 -16.96
C CYS A 133 -9.54 -79.02 -17.09
#